data_AF-A0A7W0J115-F1
#
_entry.id   AF-A0A7W0J115-F1
#
_cell.length_a   1.000
_cell.length_b   1.000
_cell.length_c   1.000
_cell.angle_alpha   90.00
_cell.angle_beta   90.00
_cell.angle_gamma   90.00
#
_symmetry.space_group_name_H-M   'P 1'
#
loop_
_entity.id
_entity.type
_entity.pdbx_description
1 polymer ?
#
loop_
_entity_poly.entity_id
_entity_poly.type
_entity_poly.pdbx_seq_one_letter_code
_entity_poly.pdbx_strand_id
1 'polypeptide(L)'
;MNNGRKFHHAFKIQYPGITRVLVTDCKIAIPLAIDSSKQKHFFSFKAIWDTGATNTVITDKVAKEVSLSPTGMAETHGVHGKSQVNTFIVDILLPNRVCIPNIRVSEGKLLDEIDVLIGMDIIQVGDFAISNANGKTLFSYCLPPHKNPVDLLEKSECINARYKR
;
A
#
# COMPACT_ATOMS: atom_id res chain seq x y z
N MET A 1 -16.51 28.25 -4.24
CA MET A 1 -15.03 28.08 -4.28
C MET A 1 -14.73 26.60 -4.17
N ASN A 2 -13.92 26.08 -5.09
CA ASN A 2 -13.66 24.66 -5.31
C ASN A 2 -13.17 23.99 -4.02
N ASN A 3 -13.98 23.09 -3.43
CA ASN A 3 -13.57 22.29 -2.28
C ASN A 3 -12.66 21.17 -2.78
N GLY A 4 -11.48 21.55 -3.30
CA GLY A 4 -10.51 20.63 -3.88
C GLY A 4 -10.16 19.55 -2.87
N ARG A 5 -10.40 18.28 -3.22
CA ARG A 5 -10.07 17.15 -2.35
C ARG A 5 -8.56 17.20 -2.05
N LYS A 6 -8.21 17.69 -0.86
CA LYS A 6 -6.82 17.75 -0.40
C LYS A 6 -6.31 16.33 -0.22
N PHE A 7 -5.30 15.95 -0.99
CA PHE A 7 -4.51 14.76 -0.73
C PHE A 7 -3.57 15.03 0.44
N HIS A 8 -3.27 14.01 1.22
CA HIS A 8 -2.32 14.10 2.31
C HIS A 8 -1.05 13.31 1.97
N HIS A 9 0.02 13.60 2.71
CA HIS A 9 1.33 13.01 2.47
C HIS A 9 1.64 11.82 3.37
N ALA A 10 0.84 11.54 4.40
CA ALA A 10 1.11 10.44 5.31
C ALA A 10 -0.15 9.93 6.00
N PHE A 11 -0.09 8.70 6.51
CA PHE A 11 -1.03 8.19 7.48
C PHE A 11 -0.31 7.41 8.58
N LYS A 12 -1.03 7.16 9.67
CA LYS A 12 -0.63 6.23 10.71
C LYS A 12 -1.81 5.41 11.19
N ILE A 13 -1.54 4.19 11.63
CA ILE A 13 -2.48 3.30 12.29
C ILE A 13 -1.83 2.79 13.56
N GLN A 14 -2.56 2.85 14.67
CA GLN A 14 -2.11 2.31 15.94
C GLN A 14 -2.95 1.08 16.27
N TYR A 15 -2.27 -0.05 16.48
CA TYR A 15 -2.88 -1.29 16.90
C TYR A 15 -2.91 -1.37 18.44
N PRO A 16 -3.90 -2.06 19.04
CA PRO A 16 -4.01 -2.18 20.49
C PRO A 16 -2.89 -3.03 21.12
N GLY A 17 -2.19 -3.84 20.32
CA GLY A 17 -1.04 -4.66 20.72
C GLY A 17 -0.05 -4.84 19.56
N ILE A 18 0.86 -5.81 19.69
CA ILE A 18 1.76 -6.20 18.61
C ILE A 18 0.97 -6.99 17.56
N THR A 19 0.91 -6.47 16.33
CA THR A 19 0.24 -7.16 15.22
C THR A 19 1.21 -7.99 14.40
N ARG A 20 0.71 -9.10 13.85
CA ARG A 20 1.44 -9.97 12.90
C ARG A 20 1.16 -9.62 11.44
N VAL A 21 0.10 -8.84 11.19
CA VAL A 21 -0.33 -8.44 9.85
C VAL A 21 -0.73 -6.98 9.88
N LEU A 22 -0.22 -6.19 8.93
CA LEU A 22 -0.60 -4.81 8.76
C LEU A 22 -1.79 -4.73 7.82
N VAL A 23 -2.99 -4.58 8.37
CA VAL A 23 -4.23 -4.42 7.61
C VAL A 23 -4.61 -2.94 7.55
N THR A 24 -4.94 -2.44 6.36
CA THR A 24 -5.40 -1.09 6.13
C THR A 24 -6.60 -1.07 5.19
N ASP A 25 -7.56 -0.18 5.42
CA ASP A 25 -8.54 0.15 4.39
C ASP A 25 -7.85 0.95 3.27
N CYS A 26 -8.14 0.60 2.03
CA CYS A 26 -7.73 1.36 0.86
C CYS A 26 -8.92 1.58 -0.06
N LYS A 27 -8.79 2.47 -1.03
CA LYS A 27 -9.76 2.62 -2.11
C LYS A 27 -9.11 2.56 -3.47
N ILE A 28 -9.81 1.96 -4.42
CA ILE A 28 -9.32 1.78 -5.80
C ILE A 28 -10.30 2.43 -6.77
N ALA A 29 -9.76 3.07 -7.80
CA ALA A 29 -10.51 3.68 -8.89
C ALA A 29 -9.81 3.48 -10.24
N ILE A 30 -10.58 3.59 -11.32
CA ILE A 30 -10.03 3.73 -12.67
C ILE A 30 -9.33 5.10 -12.77
N PRO A 31 -8.06 5.17 -13.24
CA PRO A 31 -7.38 6.42 -13.45
C PRO A 31 -8.03 7.26 -14.56
N LEU A 32 -8.03 8.58 -14.37
CA LEU A 32 -8.50 9.51 -15.41
C LEU A 32 -7.66 9.46 -16.70
N ALA A 33 -6.41 8.97 -16.61
CA ALA A 33 -5.57 8.75 -17.78
C ALA A 33 -6.06 7.59 -18.67
N ILE A 34 -6.86 6.67 -18.12
CA ILE A 34 -7.46 5.56 -18.87
C ILE A 34 -8.87 5.92 -19.32
N ASP A 35 -9.64 6.55 -18.44
CA ASP A 35 -11.02 6.95 -18.73
C ASP A 35 -11.27 8.38 -18.23
N SER A 36 -10.97 9.34 -19.09
CA SER A 36 -11.16 10.77 -18.80
C SER A 36 -12.63 11.19 -18.82
N SER A 37 -13.53 10.32 -19.29
CA SER A 37 -14.96 10.59 -19.42
C SER A 37 -15.74 10.36 -18.12
N LYS A 38 -15.17 9.58 -17.20
CA LYS A 38 -15.82 9.23 -15.93
C LYS A 38 -15.38 10.13 -14.79
N GLN A 39 -16.35 10.46 -13.93
CA GLN A 39 -16.02 10.97 -12.60
C GLN A 39 -15.29 9.87 -11.83
N LYS A 40 -14.15 10.22 -11.21
CA LYS A 40 -13.36 9.28 -10.41
C LYS A 40 -14.16 8.75 -9.22
N HIS A 41 -14.60 7.50 -9.32
CA HIS A 41 -15.34 6.79 -8.28
C HIS A 41 -14.42 5.77 -7.58
N PHE A 42 -14.37 5.84 -6.26
CA PHE A 42 -13.48 5.02 -5.43
C PHE A 42 -14.27 3.97 -4.67
N PHE A 43 -13.88 2.71 -4.82
CA PHE A 43 -14.45 1.56 -4.12
C PHE A 43 -13.52 1.16 -2.96
N SER A 44 -14.07 0.76 -1.82
CA SER A 44 -13.30 0.48 -0.60
C SER A 44 -12.96 -0.99 -0.49
N PHE A 45 -11.72 -1.29 -0.10
CA PHE A 45 -11.16 -2.65 -0.03
C PHE A 45 -10.24 -2.79 1.17
N LYS A 46 -10.04 -4.04 1.64
CA LYS A 46 -9.04 -4.34 2.66
C LYS A 46 -7.70 -4.72 2.03
N ALA A 47 -6.64 -4.05 2.49
CA ALA A 47 -5.28 -4.28 2.03
C ALA A 47 -4.39 -4.83 3.15
N ILE A 48 -3.49 -5.76 2.79
CA ILE A 48 -2.31 -6.12 3.59
C ILE A 48 -1.05 -5.53 2.97
N TRP A 49 0.01 -5.40 3.76
CA TRP A 49 1.31 -4.91 3.31
C TRP A 49 2.34 -6.04 3.39
N ASP A 50 3.03 -6.32 2.29
CA ASP A 50 3.95 -7.45 2.17
C ASP A 50 5.26 -7.04 1.49
N THR A 51 6.32 -6.91 2.29
CA THR A 51 7.67 -6.63 1.80
C THR A 51 8.28 -7.77 0.99
N GLY A 52 7.72 -8.99 1.07
CA GLY A 52 8.13 -10.15 0.29
C GLY A 52 7.56 -10.17 -1.13
N ALA A 53 6.60 -9.30 -1.45
CA ALA A 53 5.99 -9.22 -2.77
C ALA A 53 6.61 -8.10 -3.61
N THR A 54 7.06 -8.42 -4.83
CA THR A 54 7.61 -7.42 -5.75
C THR A 54 6.56 -6.42 -6.23
N ASN A 55 5.36 -6.90 -6.58
CA ASN A 55 4.28 -6.10 -7.15
C ASN A 55 3.05 -6.14 -6.24
N THR A 56 2.23 -5.10 -6.33
CA THR A 56 0.92 -5.03 -5.70
C THR A 56 -0.06 -5.94 -6.43
N VAL A 57 -0.82 -6.72 -5.66
CA VAL A 57 -1.78 -7.71 -6.16
C VAL A 57 -3.19 -7.29 -5.77
N ILE A 58 -4.13 -7.44 -6.70
CA ILE A 58 -5.57 -7.29 -6.44
C ILE A 58 -6.30 -8.60 -6.74
N THR A 59 -7.40 -8.86 -6.03
CA THR A 59 -8.27 -10.00 -6.33
C THR A 59 -9.15 -9.75 -7.56
N ASP A 60 -9.71 -10.83 -8.10
CA ASP A 60 -10.69 -10.77 -9.18
C ASP A 60 -11.95 -9.98 -8.77
N LYS A 61 -12.33 -10.03 -7.49
CA LYS A 61 -13.39 -9.22 -6.88
C LYS A 61 -13.13 -7.73 -7.08
N VAL A 62 -11.93 -7.24 -6.77
CA VAL A 62 -11.56 -5.83 -6.99
C VAL A 62 -11.71 -5.46 -8.45
N ALA A 63 -11.17 -6.28 -9.36
CA ALA A 63 -11.23 -6.00 -10.79
C ALA A 63 -12.69 -5.92 -11.29
N LYS A 64 -13.56 -6.82 -10.84
CA LYS A 64 -14.98 -6.85 -11.18
C LYS A 64 -15.75 -5.66 -10.59
N GLU A 65 -15.61 -5.38 -9.30
CA GLU A 65 -16.33 -4.31 -8.62
C GLU A 65 -15.97 -2.92 -9.17
N VAL A 66 -14.69 -2.71 -9.49
CA VAL A 66 -14.22 -1.45 -10.08
C VAL A 66 -14.44 -1.41 -11.60
N SER A 67 -14.83 -2.54 -12.21
CA SER A 67 -14.97 -2.70 -13.67
C SER A 67 -13.67 -2.40 -14.44
N LEU A 68 -12.55 -2.94 -13.96
CA LEU A 68 -11.24 -2.78 -14.59
C LEU A 68 -11.16 -3.59 -15.89
N SER A 69 -10.56 -2.99 -16.92
CA SER A 69 -10.16 -3.70 -18.14
C SER A 69 -8.67 -4.07 -18.05
N PRO A 70 -8.27 -5.31 -18.36
CA PRO A 70 -6.86 -5.69 -18.39
C PRO A 70 -6.05 -4.78 -19.31
N THR A 71 -4.90 -4.33 -18.82
CA THR A 71 -3.95 -3.48 -19.58
C THR A 71 -2.74 -4.26 -20.07
N GLY A 72 -2.63 -5.54 -19.70
CA GLY A 72 -1.57 -6.45 -20.12
C GLY A 72 -1.54 -7.71 -19.28
N MET A 73 -0.46 -8.47 -19.42
CA MET A 73 -0.19 -9.69 -18.63
C MET A 73 1.14 -9.56 -17.90
N ALA A 74 1.30 -10.31 -16.80
CA ALA A 74 2.56 -10.50 -16.09
C ALA A 74 2.76 -11.97 -15.73
N GLU A 75 4.03 -12.41 -15.76
CA GLU A 75 4.41 -13.69 -15.17
C GLU A 75 4.55 -13.52 -13.66
N THR A 76 3.80 -14.30 -12.89
CA THR A 76 3.96 -14.40 -11.44
C THR A 76 4.65 -15.70 -11.09
N HIS A 77 5.56 -15.63 -10.13
CA HIS A 77 6.25 -16.78 -9.55
C HIS A 77 5.66 -17.04 -8.17
N GLY A 78 4.73 -18.00 -8.10
CA GLY A 78 4.16 -18.44 -6.83
C GLY A 78 4.87 -19.69 -6.30
N VAL A 79 4.48 -20.09 -5.09
CA VAL A 79 4.95 -21.33 -4.43
C VAL A 79 4.67 -22.59 -5.29
N HIS A 80 3.69 -22.50 -6.20
CA HIS A 80 3.24 -23.60 -7.07
C HIS A 80 3.72 -23.47 -8.53
N GLY A 81 4.67 -22.57 -8.82
CA GLY A 81 5.24 -22.37 -10.15
C GLY A 81 4.89 -21.04 -10.81
N LYS A 82 5.17 -20.94 -12.11
CA LYS A 82 4.91 -19.75 -12.94
C LYS A 82 3.47 -19.73 -13.42
N SER A 83 2.83 -18.57 -13.39
CA SER A 83 1.52 -18.36 -14.00
C SER A 83 1.42 -17.00 -14.69
N GLN A 84 0.67 -16.92 -15.79
CA GLN A 84 0.37 -15.66 -16.46
C GLN A 84 -0.92 -15.09 -15.89
N VAL A 85 -0.86 -13.87 -15.39
CA VAL A 85 -2.01 -13.18 -14.78
C VAL A 85 -2.25 -11.85 -15.47
N ASN A 86 -3.51 -11.39 -15.46
CA ASN A 86 -3.84 -10.06 -15.95
C ASN A 86 -3.13 -9.00 -15.11
N THR A 87 -2.83 -7.88 -15.74
CA THR A 87 -2.44 -6.66 -15.05
C THR A 87 -3.40 -5.53 -15.36
N PHE A 88 -3.53 -4.60 -14.44
CA PHE A 88 -4.40 -3.42 -14.55
C PHE A 88 -3.61 -2.18 -14.16
N ILE A 89 -4.07 -1.01 -14.60
CA ILE A 89 -3.57 0.28 -14.08
C ILE A 89 -4.68 0.91 -13.25
N VAL A 90 -4.35 1.28 -12.01
CA VAL A 90 -5.32 1.77 -11.02
C VAL A 90 -4.81 3.00 -10.28
N ASP A 91 -5.72 3.77 -9.71
CA ASP A 91 -5.42 4.76 -8.69
C ASP A 91 -5.76 4.19 -7.32
N ILE A 92 -4.79 4.18 -6.40
CA ILE A 92 -4.98 3.73 -5.02
C ILE A 92 -5.04 4.94 -4.10
N LEU A 93 -6.02 4.94 -3.20
CA LEU A 93 -6.17 5.91 -2.12
C LEU A 93 -6.04 5.18 -0.78
N LEU A 94 -4.90 5.36 -0.13
CA LEU A 94 -4.58 4.80 1.18
C LEU A 94 -5.26 5.62 2.30
N PRO A 95 -5.16 5.19 3.58
CA PRO A 95 -5.69 5.95 4.69
C PRO A 95 -5.22 7.41 4.69
N ASN A 96 -6.01 8.28 5.30
CA ASN A 96 -5.79 9.72 5.26
C ASN A 96 -5.73 10.31 3.84
N ARG A 97 -6.28 9.64 2.82
CA ARG A 97 -6.26 10.11 1.43
C ARG A 97 -4.85 10.33 0.86
N VAL A 98 -3.90 9.49 1.25
CA VAL A 98 -2.61 9.40 0.55
C VAL A 98 -2.87 8.72 -0.80
N CYS A 99 -2.66 9.43 -1.91
CA CYS A 99 -3.02 8.94 -3.24
C CYS A 99 -1.77 8.49 -4.01
N ILE A 100 -1.86 7.32 -4.62
CA ILE A 100 -0.84 6.75 -5.50
C ILE A 100 -1.49 6.51 -6.87
N PRO A 101 -1.28 7.43 -7.84
CA PRO A 101 -1.96 7.35 -9.11
C PRO A 101 -1.23 6.47 -10.13
N ASN A 102 -1.97 5.92 -11.07
CA ASN A 102 -1.50 5.22 -12.27
C ASN A 102 -0.54 4.05 -11.98
N ILE A 103 -0.80 3.27 -10.94
CA ILE A 103 0.06 2.15 -10.57
C ILE A 103 -0.40 0.87 -11.29
N ARG A 104 0.56 0.06 -11.74
CA ARG A 104 0.28 -1.23 -12.33
C ARG A 104 0.13 -2.28 -11.23
N VAL A 105 -0.99 -2.99 -11.20
CA VAL A 105 -1.23 -4.14 -10.33
C VAL A 105 -1.36 -5.42 -11.12
N SER A 106 -1.05 -6.56 -10.50
CA SER A 106 -1.37 -7.89 -11.03
C SER A 106 -2.62 -8.48 -10.37
N GLU A 107 -3.36 -9.28 -11.12
CA GLU A 107 -4.41 -10.13 -10.57
C GLU A 107 -3.81 -11.30 -9.79
N GLY A 108 -4.43 -11.70 -8.68
CA GLY A 108 -4.01 -12.88 -7.93
C GLY A 108 -5.05 -13.36 -6.93
N LYS A 109 -4.83 -14.57 -6.41
CA LYS A 109 -5.63 -15.13 -5.31
C LYS A 109 -4.97 -14.77 -3.98
N LEU A 110 -5.72 -14.10 -3.11
CA LEU A 110 -5.30 -13.74 -1.75
C LEU A 110 -6.09 -14.56 -0.73
N LEU A 111 -5.71 -14.48 0.55
CA LEU A 111 -6.46 -15.09 1.65
C LEU A 111 -7.87 -14.49 1.72
N ASP A 112 -8.81 -15.26 2.29
CA ASP A 112 -10.18 -14.81 2.52
C ASP A 112 -10.18 -13.47 3.29
N GLU A 113 -11.12 -12.59 2.92
CA GLU A 113 -11.28 -11.21 3.44
C GLU A 113 -10.21 -10.18 3.04
N ILE A 114 -9.16 -10.57 2.32
CA ILE A 114 -8.15 -9.64 1.80
C ILE A 114 -8.37 -9.43 0.30
N ASP A 115 -8.56 -8.16 -0.07
CA ASP A 115 -8.82 -7.77 -1.46
C ASP A 115 -7.56 -7.30 -2.18
N VAL A 116 -6.59 -6.78 -1.43
CA VAL A 116 -5.36 -6.15 -1.96
C VAL A 116 -4.15 -6.58 -1.14
N LEU A 117 -3.04 -6.86 -1.81
CA LEU A 117 -1.72 -7.02 -1.19
C LEU A 117 -0.81 -5.92 -1.76
N ILE A 118 -0.42 -4.98 -0.92
CA ILE A 118 0.47 -3.86 -1.24
C ILE A 118 1.91 -4.36 -1.16
N GLY A 119 2.57 -4.38 -2.31
CA GLY A 119 3.94 -4.89 -2.48
C GLY A 119 5.00 -3.80 -2.49
N MET A 120 6.23 -4.21 -2.82
CA MET A 120 7.40 -3.35 -2.86
C MET A 120 7.32 -2.24 -3.91
N ASP A 121 6.60 -2.44 -5.01
CA ASP A 121 6.28 -1.40 -6.00
C ASP A 121 5.66 -0.14 -5.39
N ILE A 122 4.82 -0.29 -4.37
CA ILE A 122 4.26 0.82 -3.59
C ILE A 122 5.11 1.13 -2.35
N ILE A 123 5.55 0.12 -1.59
CA ILE A 123 6.27 0.35 -0.33
C ILE A 123 7.52 1.21 -0.56
N GLN A 124 8.28 0.94 -1.62
CA GLN A 124 9.57 1.58 -1.86
C GLN A 124 9.49 3.03 -2.35
N VAL A 125 8.31 3.50 -2.78
CA VAL A 125 8.17 4.88 -3.26
C VAL A 125 7.96 5.88 -2.11
N GLY A 126 7.84 5.41 -0.87
CA GLY A 126 7.61 6.19 0.33
C GLY A 126 8.44 5.71 1.53
N ASP A 127 8.25 6.35 2.69
CA ASP A 127 8.78 5.81 3.95
C ASP A 127 7.75 4.89 4.59
N PHE A 128 8.13 3.65 4.82
CA PHE A 128 7.34 2.64 5.53
C PHE A 128 7.98 2.37 6.89
N ALA A 129 7.23 2.55 7.97
CA ALA A 129 7.75 2.40 9.32
C ALA A 129 6.81 1.61 10.24
N ILE A 130 7.41 0.66 10.98
CA ILE A 130 6.77 -0.06 12.08
C ILE A 130 7.54 0.28 13.36
N SER A 131 6.83 0.71 14.39
CA SER A 131 7.38 0.88 15.74
C SER A 131 6.53 0.13 16.74
N ASN A 132 7.17 -0.60 17.67
CA ASN A 132 6.49 -1.47 18.64
C ASN A 132 6.63 -0.96 20.09
N ALA A 133 6.86 0.34 20.26
CA ALA A 133 7.01 0.94 21.58
C ALA A 133 5.78 0.66 22.47
N ASN A 134 6.02 0.40 23.77
CA ASN A 134 4.99 0.12 24.77
C ASN A 134 4.06 -1.06 24.43
N GLY A 135 4.59 -2.08 23.72
CA GLY A 135 3.84 -3.29 23.40
C GLY A 135 2.73 -3.09 22.36
N LYS A 136 2.74 -1.98 21.62
CA LYS A 136 1.74 -1.64 20.61
C LYS A 136 2.40 -1.35 19.28
N THR A 137 1.85 -1.89 18.20
CA THR A 137 2.33 -1.56 16.86
C THR A 137 1.78 -0.20 16.41
N LEU A 138 2.67 0.72 16.07
CA LEU A 138 2.41 1.90 15.27
C LEU A 138 2.92 1.63 13.85
N PHE A 139 2.01 1.57 12.90
CA PHE A 139 2.33 1.53 11.47
C PHE A 139 2.17 2.95 10.90
N SER A 140 3.15 3.44 10.16
CA SER A 140 3.08 4.72 9.44
C SER A 140 3.66 4.59 8.04
N TYR A 141 3.06 5.34 7.11
CA TYR A 141 3.52 5.42 5.74
C TYR A 141 3.40 6.85 5.23
N CYS A 142 4.39 7.34 4.47
CA CYS A 142 4.33 8.65 3.82
C CYS A 142 4.76 8.59 2.35
N LEU A 143 4.24 9.53 1.56
CA LEU A 143 4.54 9.72 0.15
C LEU A 143 4.44 11.24 -0.19
N PRO A 144 5.50 11.87 -0.73
CA PRO A 144 6.85 11.34 -0.94
C PRO A 144 7.58 11.02 0.38
N PRO A 145 8.70 10.28 0.34
CA PRO A 145 9.52 10.04 1.53
C PRO A 145 10.02 11.35 2.13
N HIS A 146 10.26 11.35 3.43
CA HIS A 146 10.81 12.50 4.12
C HIS A 146 12.30 12.69 3.81
N LYS A 147 12.74 13.95 3.79
CA LYS A 147 14.17 14.29 3.61
C LYS A 147 15.05 13.76 4.75
N ASN A 148 14.47 13.62 5.94
CA ASN A 148 15.15 13.05 7.10
C ASN A 148 14.72 11.59 7.27
N PRO A 149 15.55 10.61 6.87
CA PRO A 149 15.17 9.21 6.90
C PRO A 149 15.02 8.70 8.34
N VAL A 150 14.21 7.65 8.50
CA VAL A 150 14.14 6.94 9.78
C VAL A 150 15.31 5.96 9.86
N ASP A 151 16.36 6.35 10.56
CA ASP A 151 17.49 5.48 10.89
C ASP A 151 17.35 4.94 12.33
N LEU A 152 17.26 3.63 12.48
CA LEU A 152 17.18 2.97 13.79
C LEU A 152 18.55 2.73 14.43
N LEU A 153 19.62 2.63 13.62
CA LEU A 153 20.99 2.51 14.12
C LEU A 153 21.40 3.83 14.78
N GLU A 154 21.23 4.95 14.10
CA GLU A 154 21.53 6.29 14.64
C GLU A 154 20.79 6.54 15.98
N LYS A 155 19.50 6.19 16.03
CA LYS A 155 18.69 6.28 17.26
C LYS A 155 19.23 5.40 18.38
N SER A 156 19.74 4.21 18.05
CA SER A 156 20.25 3.25 19.03
C SER A 156 21.63 3.64 19.56
N GLU A 157 22.49 4.20 18.71
CA GLU A 157 23.82 4.68 19.11
C GLU A 157 23.76 5.79 20.16
N CYS A 158 22.79 6.72 20.03
CA CYS A 158 22.52 7.76 21.03
C CYS A 158 22.19 7.20 22.42
N ILE A 159 21.51 6.06 22.46
CA ILE A 159 21.15 5.36 23.71
C ILE A 159 22.36 4.60 24.25
N ASN A 160 23.07 3.86 23.39
CA ASN A 160 24.25 3.08 23.77
C ASN A 160 25.35 3.96 24.39
N ALA A 161 25.54 5.18 23.91
CA ALA A 161 26.49 6.13 24.48
C ALA A 161 26.15 6.54 25.93
N ARG A 162 24.87 6.52 26.33
CA ARG A 162 24.43 6.85 27.69
C ARG A 162 24.73 5.74 28.70
N TYR A 163 24.82 4.49 28.25
CA TYR A 163 25.17 3.33 29.09
C TYR A 163 26.68 3.13 29.28
N LYS A 164 27.52 3.91 28.59
CA LYS A 164 28.99 3.89 28.75
C LYS A 164 29.51 4.90 29.80
N ARG A 165 28.64 5.44 30.65
CA ARG A 165 28.99 6.27 31.82
C ARG A 165 28.65 5.52 33.09
#